data_AF-A0A0F9TU10-F1
#
_entry.id   AF-A0A0F9TU10-F1
#
_cell.length_a   1.000
_cell.length_b   1.000
_cell.length_c   1.000
_cell.angle_alpha   90.00
_cell.angle_beta   90.00
_cell.angle_gamma   90.00
#
_symmetry.space_group_name_H-M   'P 1'
#
loop_
_entity.id
_entity.type
_entity.pdbx_description
1 polymer ?
#
loop_
_entity_poly.entity_id
_entity_poly.type
_entity_poly.pdbx_seq_one_letter_code
_entity_poly.pdbx_strand_id
1 'polypeptide(L)'
;MITIAANTISGNEKALWLQERHEQSPTFGGFHRYQIISVIRDGRRAEWRKDMGLASLFKGINQINIPSFMEHTVDELMDLADELRGRPKLDVMDFMELNEAKLV
;
A
#
# COMPACT_ATOMS: atom_id res chain seq x y z
N MET A 1 2.60 -14.41 -16.41
CA MET A 1 3.54 -13.27 -16.44
C MET A 1 4.57 -13.52 -15.35
N ILE A 2 5.86 -13.51 -15.67
CA ILE A 2 6.94 -13.69 -14.68
C ILE A 2 7.22 -12.32 -14.05
N THR A 3 7.16 -12.22 -12.73
CA THR A 3 7.56 -11.02 -11.97
C THR A 3 8.98 -11.23 -11.44
N ILE A 4 9.84 -10.24 -11.64
CA ILE A 4 11.22 -10.26 -11.15
C ILE A 4 11.29 -9.48 -9.83
N ALA A 5 11.92 -10.05 -8.81
CA ALA A 5 12.20 -9.32 -7.57
C ALA A 5 13.31 -8.29 -7.82
N ALA A 6 13.06 -7.03 -7.44
CA ALA A 6 14.02 -5.94 -7.50
C ALA A 6 14.49 -5.59 -6.08
N ASN A 7 15.81 -5.50 -5.90
CA ASN A 7 16.41 -5.11 -4.61
C ASN A 7 16.43 -3.59 -4.42
N THR A 8 16.42 -2.84 -5.52
CA THR A 8 16.45 -1.37 -5.53
C THR A 8 15.37 -0.83 -6.47
N ILE A 9 14.90 0.38 -6.15
CA ILE A 9 13.98 1.15 -6.97
C ILE A 9 14.40 2.62 -6.97
N SER A 10 14.38 3.24 -8.14
CA SER A 10 14.64 4.67 -8.30
C SER A 10 13.33 5.44 -8.27
N GLY A 11 13.31 6.55 -7.54
CA GLY A 11 12.16 7.43 -7.42
C GLY A 11 11.63 7.96 -8.75
N ASN A 12 12.51 8.15 -9.72
CA ASN A 12 12.18 8.66 -11.05
C ASN A 12 11.59 7.60 -12.01
N GLU A 13 11.57 6.32 -11.63
CA GLU A 13 10.99 5.28 -12.48
C GLU A 13 9.47 5.44 -12.59
N LYS A 14 8.91 5.22 -13.78
CA LYS A 14 7.46 5.13 -13.93
C LYS A 14 6.95 3.81 -13.36
N ALA A 15 5.93 3.89 -12.52
CA ALA A 15 5.37 2.76 -11.79
C ALA A 15 4.04 2.29 -12.39
N LEU A 16 3.82 0.99 -12.40
CA LEU A 16 2.54 0.39 -12.76
C LEU A 16 1.51 0.59 -11.64
N TRP A 17 1.94 0.40 -10.39
CA TRP A 17 1.10 0.53 -9.19
C TRP A 17 1.96 0.49 -7.92
N LEU A 18 1.36 0.96 -6.82
CA LEU A 18 1.85 0.78 -5.46
C LEU A 18 0.76 0.10 -4.63
N GLN A 19 1.16 -0.88 -3.82
CA GLN A 19 0.29 -1.52 -2.83
C GLN A 19 0.93 -1.48 -1.44
N GLU A 20 0.13 -1.22 -0.42
CA GLU A 20 0.47 -1.54 0.95
C GLU A 20 -0.51 -2.56 1.51
N ARG A 21 0.00 -3.67 2.06
CA ARG A 21 -0.84 -4.72 2.62
C ARG A 21 -0.16 -5.45 3.76
N HIS A 22 -0.98 -6.04 4.63
CA HIS A 22 -0.50 -6.88 5.71
C HIS A 22 -0.22 -8.29 5.19
N GLU A 23 0.98 -8.79 5.42
CA GLU A 23 1.38 -10.16 5.10
C GLU A 23 2.08 -10.80 6.31
N GLN A 24 2.06 -12.13 6.40
CA GLN A 24 2.82 -12.84 7.43
C GLN A 24 4.32 -12.57 7.25
N SER A 25 5.02 -12.24 8.33
CA SER A 25 6.49 -12.12 8.31
C SER A 25 7.13 -13.45 7.89
N PRO A 26 8.18 -13.44 7.05
CA PRO A 26 8.94 -14.64 6.67
C PRO A 26 9.47 -15.45 7.86
N THR A 27 9.65 -14.80 9.00
CA THR A 27 10.14 -15.41 10.25
C THR A 27 9.02 -15.95 11.15
N PHE A 28 7.77 -15.89 10.68
CA PHE A 28 6.57 -16.25 11.43
C PHE A 28 6.33 -15.44 12.72
N GLY A 29 7.02 -14.30 12.92
CA GLY A 29 6.88 -13.43 14.08
C GLY A 29 5.58 -12.60 14.15
N GLY A 30 4.64 -12.80 13.22
CA GLY A 30 3.38 -12.06 13.13
C GLY A 30 3.20 -11.35 11.79
N PHE A 31 2.13 -10.58 11.67
CA PHE A 31 1.81 -9.82 10.45
C PHE A 31 2.61 -8.51 10.40
N HIS A 32 3.23 -8.25 9.25
CA HIS A 32 3.92 -7.01 8.93
C HIS A 32 3.19 -6.28 7.81
N ARG A 33 3.34 -4.95 7.73
CA ARG A 33 2.93 -4.19 6.56
C ARG A 33 4.06 -4.17 5.55
N TYR A 34 3.75 -4.51 4.30
CA TYR A 34 4.67 -4.38 3.19
C TYR A 34 4.20 -3.30 2.23
N GLN A 35 5.12 -2.42 1.83
CA GLN A 35 4.95 -1.56 0.67
C GLN A 35 5.58 -2.25 -0.54
N ILE A 36 4.79 -2.43 -1.58
CA ILE A 36 5.13 -3.17 -2.79
C ILE A 36 4.93 -2.23 -3.96
N ILE A 37 5.97 -2.05 -4.76
CA ILE A 37 5.94 -1.16 -5.93
C ILE A 37 6.29 -1.98 -7.16
N SER A 38 5.48 -1.82 -8.21
CA SER A 38 5.68 -2.52 -9.47
C SER A 38 6.08 -1.54 -10.56
N VAL A 39 7.13 -1.87 -11.31
CA VAL A 39 7.66 -1.09 -12.43
C VAL A 39 7.87 -2.00 -13.64
N ILE A 40 8.15 -1.41 -14.81
CA ILE A 40 8.60 -2.14 -15.99
C ILE A 40 10.10 -1.86 -16.21
N ARG A 41 10.92 -2.92 -16.20
CA ARG A 41 12.34 -2.87 -16.56
C ARG A 41 12.60 -3.88 -17.67
N ASP A 42 13.24 -3.45 -18.75
CA ASP A 42 13.57 -4.30 -19.90
C ASP A 42 12.35 -5.09 -20.44
N GLY A 43 11.19 -4.44 -20.49
CA GLY A 43 9.93 -5.04 -20.94
C GLY A 43 9.32 -6.07 -19.98
N ARG A 44 9.87 -6.22 -18.77
CA ARG A 44 9.40 -7.17 -17.75
C ARG A 44 8.93 -6.44 -16.51
N ARG A 45 7.94 -7.04 -15.83
CA ARG A 45 7.47 -6.55 -14.54
C ARG A 45 8.53 -6.84 -13.47
N ALA A 46 8.95 -5.79 -12.78
CA ALA A 46 9.81 -5.89 -11.61
C ALA A 46 9.05 -5.38 -10.38
N GLU A 47 9.15 -6.08 -9.26
CA GLU A 47 8.55 -5.70 -7.98
C GLU A 47 9.64 -5.44 -6.95
N TRP A 48 9.59 -4.25 -6.35
CA TRP A 48 10.36 -3.94 -5.16
C TRP A 48 9.45 -4.01 -3.93
N ARG A 49 9.99 -4.51 -2.83
CA ARG A 49 9.25 -4.69 -1.57
C ARG A 49 10.02 -4.13 -0.39
N LYS A 50 9.31 -3.44 0.48
CA LYS A 50 9.81 -2.90 1.75
C LYS A 50 8.93 -3.36 2.89
N ASP A 51 9.54 -4.00 3.87
CA ASP A 51 8.93 -4.25 5.18
C ASP A 51 8.85 -2.93 5.95
N MET A 52 7.64 -2.53 6.33
CA MET A 52 7.36 -1.33 7.11
C MET A 52 7.18 -1.60 8.61
N GLY A 53 7.33 -2.86 9.03
CA GLY A 53 7.21 -3.31 10.42
C GLY A 53 5.83 -3.87 10.76
N LEU A 54 5.58 -4.03 12.06
CA LEU A 54 4.39 -4.70 12.59
C LEU A 54 3.10 -4.05 12.11
N ALA A 55 2.20 -4.89 11.56
CA ALA A 55 0.91 -4.47 11.04
C ALA A 55 0.06 -3.74 12.10
N SER A 56 0.19 -4.12 13.38
CA SER A 56 -0.54 -3.54 14.52
C SER A 56 -0.23 -2.07 14.78
N LEU A 57 0.88 -1.54 14.26
CA LEU A 57 1.23 -0.12 14.36
C LEU A 57 0.46 0.75 13.36
N PHE A 58 -0.16 0.15 12.35
CA PHE A 58 -0.91 0.86 11.31
C PHE A 58 -2.41 0.83 11.63
N LYS A 59 -2.90 1.87 12.31
CA LYS A 59 -4.29 1.98 12.80
C LYS A 59 -5.30 2.54 11.77
N GLY A 60 -4.80 3.07 10.65
CA GLY A 60 -5.61 3.70 9.60
C GLY A 60 -6.10 2.72 8.54
N ILE A 61 -5.94 3.10 7.27
CA ILE A 61 -6.30 2.27 6.12
C ILE A 61 -5.44 1.00 6.10
N ASN A 62 -6.07 -0.18 6.22
CA ASN A 62 -5.38 -1.47 6.29
C ASN A 62 -4.74 -1.91 4.97
N GLN A 63 -5.27 -1.44 3.84
CA GLN A 63 -4.76 -1.74 2.51
C GLN A 63 -4.79 -0.50 1.63
N ILE A 64 -3.66 -0.17 1.04
CA ILE A 64 -3.55 0.89 0.04
C ILE A 64 -3.30 0.23 -1.31
N ASN A 65 -4.02 0.67 -2.34
CA ASN A 65 -3.82 0.20 -3.70
C ASN A 65 -3.97 1.40 -4.65
N ILE A 66 -2.85 1.83 -5.21
CA ILE A 66 -2.76 2.99 -6.09
C ILE A 66 -2.36 2.50 -7.48
N PRO A 67 -3.33 2.30 -8.39
CA PRO A 67 -3.02 1.99 -9.78
C PRO A 67 -2.46 3.26 -10.46
N SER A 68 -1.44 3.09 -11.30
CA SER A 68 -0.82 4.20 -12.02
C SER A 68 -0.70 3.98 -13.51
N PHE A 69 -0.55 2.73 -13.97
CA PHE A 69 -0.38 2.43 -15.39
C PHE A 69 0.76 3.21 -16.06
N MET A 70 1.85 3.46 -15.33
CA MET A 70 3.03 4.22 -15.76
C MET A 70 2.82 5.73 -15.92
N GLU A 71 1.71 6.28 -15.43
CA GLU A 71 1.44 7.72 -15.44
C GLU A 71 2.25 8.46 -14.36
N HIS A 72 2.48 7.81 -13.22
CA HIS A 72 3.20 8.36 -12.07
C HIS A 72 4.57 7.72 -11.89
N THR A 73 5.48 8.50 -11.33
CA THR A 73 6.77 8.05 -10.84
C THR A 73 6.63 7.31 -9.52
N VAL A 74 7.67 6.56 -9.14
CA VAL A 74 7.73 5.88 -7.85
C VAL A 74 7.60 6.86 -6.69
N ASP A 75 8.29 8.00 -6.75
CA ASP A 75 8.22 9.03 -5.69
C ASP A 75 6.80 9.60 -5.57
N GLU A 76 6.16 9.94 -6.70
CA GLU A 76 4.77 10.42 -6.69
C GLU A 76 3.80 9.39 -6.07
N LEU A 77 3.99 8.09 -6.34
CA LEU A 77 3.17 7.06 -5.71
C LEU A 77 3.45 6.90 -4.22
N MET A 78 4.70 7.04 -3.79
CA MET A 78 5.03 7.04 -2.36
C MET A 78 4.39 8.24 -1.66
N ASP A 79 4.48 9.44 -2.24
CA ASP A 79 3.84 10.64 -1.69
C ASP A 79 2.31 10.47 -1.56
N LEU A 80 1.65 9.90 -2.58
CA LEU A 80 0.22 9.57 -2.52
C LEU A 80 -0.09 8.52 -1.44
N ALA A 81 0.75 7.51 -1.28
CA ALA A 81 0.57 6.51 -0.23
C ALA A 81 0.71 7.13 1.17
N ASP A 82 1.67 8.04 1.35
CA ASP A 82 1.90 8.77 2.59
C ASP A 82 0.70 9.66 2.93
N GLU A 83 0.14 10.36 1.95
CA GLU A 83 -1.09 11.14 2.13
C GLU A 83 -2.26 10.24 2.53
N LEU A 84 -2.47 9.12 1.83
CA LEU A 84 -3.54 8.16 2.14
C LEU A 84 -3.39 7.55 3.53
N ARG A 85 -2.18 7.27 3.99
CA ARG A 85 -1.90 6.80 5.35
C ARG A 85 -2.31 7.82 6.42
N GLY A 86 -2.16 9.12 6.12
CA GLY A 86 -2.53 10.21 7.00
C GLY A 86 -4.03 10.48 7.10
N ARG A 87 -4.84 9.94 6.17
CA ARG A 87 -6.29 10.15 6.20
C ARG A 87 -6.93 9.38 7.35
N PRO A 88 -7.84 10.00 8.12
CA PRO A 88 -8.60 9.28 9.13
C PRO A 88 -9.37 8.15 8.46
N LYS A 89 -9.43 7.00 9.12
CA LYS A 89 -10.29 5.91 8.68
C LYS A 89 -11.72 6.46 8.68
N LEU A 90 -12.37 6.51 7.51
CA LEU A 90 -13.79 6.83 7.45
C LEU A 90 -14.50 5.76 8.27
N ASP A 91 -14.97 6.12 9.46
CA ASP A 91 -15.82 5.22 10.22
C ASP A 91 -17.16 5.21 9.50
N VAL A 92 -17.46 4.09 8.84
CA VAL A 92 -18.69 3.91 8.07
C VAL A 92 -19.91 4.09 8.99
N MET A 93 -19.78 3.83 10.29
CA MET A 93 -20.86 4.02 11.26
C MET A 93 -21.09 5.50 11.56
N ASP A 94 -20.04 6.32 11.66
CA ASP A 94 -20.16 7.79 11.73
C ASP A 94 -20.70 8.36 10.43
N PHE A 95 -20.19 7.87 9.28
CA PHE A 95 -20.64 8.35 7.96
C PHE A 95 -22.11 8.02 7.68
N MET A 96 -22.61 6.90 8.19
CA MET A 96 -24.00 6.49 8.04
C MET A 96 -24.91 7.00 9.17
N GLU A 97 -24.39 7.79 10.13
CA GLU A 97 -25.10 8.30 11.31
C GLU A 97 -25.83 7.19 12.12
N LEU A 98 -25.38 5.93 12.00
CA LEU A 98 -26.07 4.78 12.57
C LEU A 98 -25.91 4.68 14.10
N ASN A 99 -25.03 5.49 14.68
CA ASN A 99 -24.83 5.56 16.13
C ASN A 99 -26.04 6.15 16.88
N GLU A 100 -26.93 6.88 16.19
CA GLU A 100 -28.14 7.46 16.80
C GLU A 100 -29.42 6.63 16.59
N ALA A 101 -29.37 5.58 15.77
CA ALA A 101 -30.50 4.68 15.54
C ALA A 101 -30.72 3.74 16.73
N LYS A 102 -31.15 4.29 17.87
CA LYS A 102 -31.80 3.51 18.92
C LYS A 102 -33.06 2.90 18.30
N LEU A 103 -33.01 1.59 18.06
CA LEU A 103 -34.20 0.77 17.89
C LEU A 103 -35.08 0.96 19.12
N VAL A 104 -36.21 1.65 18.91
CA VAL A 104 -37.35 1.70 19.85
C VAL A 104 -38.09 0.38 19.77
#